data_AF-A0A2T4AYB9-F1
#
_entry.id   AF-A0A2T4AYB9-F1
#
_cell.length_a   1.000
_cell.length_b   1.000
_cell.length_c   1.000
_cell.angle_alpha   90.00
_cell.angle_beta   90.00
_cell.angle_gamma   90.00
#
_symmetry.space_group_name_H-M   'P 1'
#
loop_
_entity.id
_entity.type
_entity.pdbx_description
1 polymer ?
#
loop_
_entity_poly.entity_id
_entity_poly.type
_entity_poly.pdbx_seq_one_letter_code
_entity_poly.pdbx_strand_id
1 'polypeptide(L)'
;MPPAPTISSVKQTFVSAQTNLLSQPIAPSRAWRASNDASEHAIPNRLVDDAVASVNRTIQQHCRRVYAPQASRHVAEQISNLYSRDAERRLGNPDDAGGGIGRELDLVDENAIESLPAAWPSHKDVDAYPMEANRYAETVRQLADLSQRRKELRQRVERFRALEKSVEPFRTTDGVGVQENLVTRDGPVEKELERMRVLLARVVGRVSELPNPDAPQDSGRVELNALAAARKKHIEEFLADGRVFPS
;
A
#
# COMPACT_ATOMS: atom_id res chain seq x y z
N MET A 1 -20.28 -6.73 1.00
CA MET A 1 -19.88 -6.70 2.42
C MET A 1 -19.45 -5.29 2.76
N PRO A 2 -19.89 -4.69 3.89
CA PRO A 2 -19.34 -3.42 4.34
C PRO A 2 -17.83 -3.59 4.66
N PRO A 3 -17.01 -2.55 4.46
CA PRO A 3 -15.58 -2.59 4.78
C PRO A 3 -15.38 -2.81 6.28
N ALA A 4 -14.31 -3.52 6.65
CA ALA A 4 -13.96 -3.71 8.05
C ALA A 4 -13.77 -2.35 8.74
N PRO A 5 -14.26 -2.17 9.98
CA PRO A 5 -14.17 -0.89 10.68
C PRO A 5 -12.70 -0.53 10.93
N THR A 6 -12.28 0.64 10.49
CA THR A 6 -10.95 1.18 10.79
C THR A 6 -10.88 1.66 12.23
N ILE A 7 -9.68 1.68 12.83
CA ILE A 7 -9.47 2.14 14.22
C ILE A 7 -10.02 3.57 14.41
N SER A 8 -9.80 4.46 13.43
CA SER A 8 -10.37 5.81 13.42
C SER A 8 -11.91 5.80 13.44
N SER A 9 -12.55 4.90 12.68
CA SER A 9 -14.02 4.79 12.68
C SER A 9 -14.58 4.32 14.04
N VAL A 10 -13.86 3.44 14.74
CA VAL A 10 -14.25 3.00 16.09
C VAL A 10 -14.12 4.14 17.09
N LYS A 11 -13.01 4.89 17.05
CA LYS A 11 -12.79 6.08 17.87
C LYS A 11 -13.84 7.16 17.61
N GLN A 12 -14.17 7.41 16.33
CA GLN A 12 -15.23 8.34 15.95
C GLN A 12 -16.59 7.91 16.51
N THR A 13 -16.91 6.62 16.44
CA THR A 13 -18.16 6.07 16.98
C THR A 13 -18.22 6.23 18.49
N PHE A 14 -17.12 5.95 19.19
CA PHE A 14 -17.01 6.16 20.63
C PHE A 14 -17.22 7.63 21.01
N VAL A 15 -16.50 8.56 20.38
CA VAL A 15 -16.63 10.00 20.65
C VAL A 15 -18.08 10.44 20.41
N SER A 16 -18.68 10.02 19.30
CA SER A 16 -20.08 10.35 18.97
C SER A 16 -21.06 9.79 20.01
N ALA A 17 -20.84 8.58 20.50
CA ALA A 17 -21.66 7.98 21.55
C ALA A 17 -21.54 8.73 22.89
N GLN A 18 -20.32 9.10 23.29
CA GLN A 18 -20.09 9.88 24.51
C GLN A 18 -20.68 11.29 24.41
N THR A 19 -20.53 11.94 23.27
CA THR A 19 -21.15 13.24 23.00
C THR A 19 -22.68 13.13 23.09
N ASN A 20 -23.28 12.08 22.54
CA ASN A 20 -24.73 11.88 22.63
C ASN A 20 -25.20 11.73 24.08
N LEU A 21 -24.46 10.98 24.91
CA LEU A 21 -24.74 10.82 26.34
C LEU A 21 -24.67 12.16 27.07
N LEU A 22 -23.62 12.95 26.84
CA LEU A 22 -23.43 14.25 27.48
C LEU A 22 -24.40 15.33 26.96
N SER A 23 -24.93 15.16 25.75
CA SER A 23 -25.90 16.10 25.14
C SER A 23 -27.36 15.82 25.51
N GLN A 24 -27.61 14.86 26.42
CA GLN A 24 -28.96 14.54 26.85
C GLN A 24 -29.64 15.77 27.48
N PRO A 25 -30.94 15.99 27.16
CA PRO A 25 -31.66 17.13 27.70
C PRO A 25 -31.77 17.01 29.22
N ILE A 26 -31.50 18.12 29.91
CA ILE A 26 -31.70 18.19 31.35
C ILE A 26 -33.19 18.28 31.65
N ALA A 27 -33.60 17.57 32.70
CA ALA A 27 -34.94 17.65 33.26
C ALA A 27 -34.84 17.78 34.79
N PRO A 28 -35.70 18.59 35.42
CA PRO A 28 -35.71 18.67 36.87
C PRO A 28 -36.07 17.30 37.46
N SER A 29 -35.34 16.89 38.49
CA SER A 29 -35.56 15.61 39.16
C SER A 29 -36.91 15.62 39.89
N ARG A 30 -37.50 14.44 40.12
CA ARG A 30 -38.76 14.32 40.87
C ARG A 30 -38.61 14.85 42.30
N ALA A 31 -37.46 14.61 42.93
CA ALA A 31 -37.15 15.11 44.26
C ALA A 31 -37.10 16.64 44.31
N TRP A 32 -36.48 17.27 43.29
CA TRP A 32 -36.44 18.73 43.20
C TRP A 32 -37.85 19.33 43.02
N ARG A 33 -38.69 18.73 42.16
CA ARG A 33 -40.08 19.19 41.98
C ARG A 33 -40.87 19.13 43.29
N ALA A 34 -40.79 18.01 44.01
CA ALA A 34 -41.45 17.86 45.32
C ALA A 34 -40.99 18.89 46.35
N SER A 35 -39.70 19.25 46.35
CA SER A 35 -39.16 20.30 47.23
C SER A 35 -39.62 21.70 46.81
N ASN A 36 -39.74 21.98 45.51
CA ASN A 36 -40.25 23.26 45.01
C ASN A 36 -41.73 23.43 45.36
N ASP A 37 -42.53 22.38 45.21
CA ASP A 37 -43.97 22.40 45.54
C ASP A 37 -44.22 22.55 47.05
N ALA A 38 -43.29 22.06 47.90
CA ALA A 38 -43.36 22.18 49.36
C ALA A 38 -42.80 23.50 49.91
N SER A 39 -42.24 24.37 49.06
CA SER A 39 -41.62 25.64 49.50
C SER A 39 -42.67 26.75 49.64
N GLU A 40 -42.52 27.62 50.64
CA GLU A 40 -43.41 28.79 50.83
C GLU A 40 -43.41 29.75 49.62
N HIS A 41 -42.32 29.77 48.85
CA HIS A 41 -42.15 30.58 47.65
C HIS A 41 -41.92 29.67 46.42
N ALA A 42 -42.87 28.78 46.13
CA ALA A 42 -42.77 27.86 45.01
C ALA A 42 -42.62 28.60 43.67
N ILE A 43 -41.64 28.17 42.86
CA ILE A 43 -41.48 28.71 41.51
C ILE A 43 -42.57 28.10 40.62
N PRO A 44 -43.32 28.91 39.84
CA PRO A 44 -44.30 28.39 38.90
C PRO A 44 -43.69 27.41 37.90
N ASN A 45 -44.28 26.21 37.77
CA ASN A 45 -43.78 25.15 36.89
C ASN A 45 -43.58 25.61 35.44
N ARG A 46 -44.40 26.56 34.95
CA ARG A 46 -44.23 27.13 33.61
C ARG A 46 -42.90 27.85 33.43
N LEU A 47 -42.47 28.65 34.42
CA LEU A 47 -41.19 29.36 34.35
C LEU A 47 -40.01 28.39 34.43
N VAL A 48 -40.16 27.31 35.20
CA VAL A 48 -39.17 26.23 35.28
C VAL A 48 -39.05 25.52 33.92
N ASP A 49 -40.19 25.13 33.34
CA ASP A 49 -40.21 24.44 32.05
C ASP A 49 -39.67 25.33 30.91
N ASP A 50 -39.98 26.63 30.91
CA ASP A 50 -39.46 27.60 29.95
C ASP A 50 -37.94 27.80 30.10
N ALA A 51 -37.45 27.92 31.34
CA ALA A 51 -36.02 28.03 31.62
C ALA A 51 -35.27 26.75 31.20
N VAL A 52 -35.79 25.58 31.54
CA VAL A 52 -35.24 24.27 31.14
C VAL A 52 -35.25 24.13 29.61
N ALA A 53 -36.32 24.53 28.94
CA ALA A 53 -36.40 24.52 27.48
C ALA A 53 -35.38 25.46 26.83
N SER A 54 -35.14 26.64 27.41
CA SER A 54 -34.12 27.60 26.95
C SER A 54 -32.70 27.04 27.09
N VAL A 55 -32.39 26.44 28.23
CA VAL A 55 -31.08 25.80 28.49
C VAL A 55 -30.87 24.62 27.54
N ASN A 56 -31.87 23.74 27.39
CA ASN A 56 -31.80 22.61 26.46
C ASN A 56 -31.59 23.06 25.01
N ARG A 57 -32.25 24.15 24.58
CA ARG A 57 -32.00 24.75 23.25
C ARG A 57 -30.55 25.24 23.11
N THR A 58 -30.02 25.88 24.13
CA THR A 58 -28.63 26.39 24.14
C THR A 58 -27.62 25.24 24.07
N ILE A 59 -27.84 24.17 24.85
CA ILE A 59 -27.01 22.96 24.82
C ILE A 59 -27.05 22.33 23.43
N GLN A 60 -28.22 22.16 22.83
CA GLN A 60 -28.35 21.59 21.48
C GLN A 60 -27.63 22.44 20.42
N GLN A 61 -27.75 23.78 20.49
CA GLN A 61 -27.04 24.69 19.59
C GLN A 61 -25.52 24.56 19.75
N HIS A 62 -25.03 24.49 20.99
CA HIS A 62 -23.62 24.28 21.27
C HIS A 62 -23.13 22.93 20.75
N CYS A 63 -23.85 21.85 21.03
CA CYS A 63 -23.49 20.51 20.58
C CYS A 63 -23.43 20.40 19.05
N ARG A 64 -24.38 21.02 18.33
CA ARG A 64 -24.36 21.08 16.86
C ARG A 64 -23.17 21.83 16.30
N ARG A 65 -22.74 22.91 16.97
CA ARG A 65 -21.63 23.76 16.50
C ARG A 65 -20.26 23.16 16.82
N VAL A 66 -20.10 22.61 18.02
CA VAL A 66 -18.80 22.10 18.52
C VAL A 66 -18.57 20.64 18.11
N TYR A 67 -19.59 19.80 18.17
CA TYR A 67 -19.49 18.37 17.86
C TYR A 67 -20.11 18.04 16.50
N ALA A 68 -19.81 18.85 15.49
CA ALA A 68 -20.16 18.52 14.12
C ALA A 68 -19.51 17.18 13.71
N PRO A 69 -20.15 16.36 12.84
CA PRO A 69 -19.60 15.05 12.46
C PRO A 69 -18.15 15.09 11.95
N GLN A 70 -17.78 16.18 11.26
CA GLN A 70 -16.42 16.40 10.78
C GLN A 70 -15.43 16.69 11.92
N ALA A 71 -15.86 17.43 12.96
CA ALA A 71 -15.03 17.70 14.13
C ALA A 71 -14.77 16.41 14.93
N SER A 72 -15.80 15.58 15.12
CA SER A 72 -15.66 14.28 15.79
C SER A 72 -14.72 13.33 15.03
N ARG A 73 -14.77 13.34 13.69
CA ARG A 73 -13.83 12.59 12.85
C ARG A 73 -12.40 13.12 13.00
N HIS A 74 -12.20 14.43 12.93
CA HIS A 74 -10.89 15.05 13.07
C HIS A 74 -10.27 14.76 14.45
N VAL A 75 -11.05 14.84 15.53
CA VAL A 75 -10.60 14.47 16.88
C VAL A 75 -10.23 12.99 16.95
N ALA A 76 -11.03 12.10 16.34
CA ALA A 76 -10.70 10.67 16.29
C ALA A 76 -9.38 10.41 15.53
N GLU A 77 -9.15 11.10 14.41
CA GLU A 77 -7.90 11.04 13.65
C GLU A 77 -6.72 11.62 14.44
N GLN A 78 -6.89 12.75 15.14
CA GLN A 78 -5.86 13.32 16.02
C GLN A 78 -5.48 12.37 17.15
N ILE A 79 -6.46 11.76 17.81
CA ILE A 79 -6.22 10.75 18.85
C ILE A 79 -5.45 9.57 18.23
N SER A 80 -5.87 9.09 17.06
CA SER A 80 -5.13 8.04 16.34
C SER A 80 -3.68 8.42 16.09
N ASN A 81 -3.43 9.60 15.54
CA ASN A 81 -2.09 10.07 15.24
C ASN A 81 -1.24 10.24 16.51
N LEU A 82 -1.82 10.68 17.64
CA LEU A 82 -1.13 10.78 18.91
C LEU A 82 -0.71 9.42 19.43
N TYR A 83 -1.60 8.42 19.39
CA TYR A 83 -1.27 7.05 19.81
C TYR A 83 -0.24 6.40 18.89
N SER A 84 -0.33 6.61 17.58
CA SER A 84 0.70 6.15 16.63
C SER A 84 2.06 6.77 16.90
N ARG A 85 2.13 8.10 17.11
CA ARG A 85 3.38 8.81 17.44
C ARG A 85 3.95 8.40 18.79
N ASP A 86 3.09 8.17 19.78
CA ASP A 86 3.53 7.68 21.10
C ASP A 86 4.07 6.25 21.00
N ALA A 87 3.44 5.39 20.19
CA ALA A 87 3.96 4.06 19.90
C ALA A 87 5.32 4.13 19.20
N GLU A 88 5.47 4.96 18.15
CA GLU A 88 6.74 5.20 17.46
C GLU A 88 7.84 5.71 18.41
N ARG A 89 7.51 6.65 19.31
CA ARG A 89 8.45 7.17 20.31
C ARG A 89 8.94 6.08 21.26
N ARG A 90 8.04 5.21 21.73
CA ARG A 90 8.39 4.08 22.62
C ARG A 90 9.22 3.02 21.90
N LEU A 91 8.98 2.80 20.61
CA LEU A 91 9.82 1.93 19.78
C LEU A 91 11.21 2.53 19.51
N GLY A 92 11.32 3.85 19.38
CA GLY A 92 12.58 4.55 19.09
C GLY A 92 13.52 4.76 20.28
N ASN A 93 13.04 4.63 21.52
CA ASN A 93 13.85 4.78 22.73
C ASN A 93 13.94 3.45 23.51
N PRO A 94 15.00 2.64 23.30
CA PRO A 94 15.13 1.33 23.95
C PRO A 94 15.30 1.40 25.47
N ASP A 95 15.76 2.54 26.02
CA ASP A 95 16.01 2.71 27.45
C ASP A 95 14.79 3.22 28.25
N ASP A 96 13.79 3.80 27.58
CA ASP A 96 12.53 4.29 28.19
C ASP A 96 11.34 3.36 27.84
N ALA A 97 11.66 2.20 27.27
CA ALA A 97 10.74 1.17 26.88
C ALA A 97 10.20 0.42 28.11
N GLY A 98 9.13 0.96 28.68
CA GLY A 98 7.98 0.10 28.96
C GLY A 98 7.55 -0.53 27.63
N GLY A 99 8.27 -1.57 27.19
CA GLY A 99 8.30 -2.16 25.84
C GLY A 99 6.97 -2.75 25.41
N GLY A 100 5.99 -1.89 25.21
CA GLY A 100 4.67 -2.24 24.73
C GLY A 100 4.60 -2.06 23.23
N ILE A 101 4.27 -3.14 22.53
CA ILE A 101 3.70 -3.05 21.19
C ILE A 101 2.45 -2.18 21.30
N GLY A 102 2.38 -1.09 20.54
CA GLY A 102 1.19 -0.24 20.53
C GLY A 102 -0.03 -1.08 20.20
N ARG A 103 -1.09 -1.01 21.03
CA ARG A 103 -2.35 -1.75 20.83
C ARG A 103 -3.00 -1.48 19.46
N GLU A 104 -2.56 -0.42 18.79
CA GLU A 104 -3.06 0.06 17.50
C GLU A 104 -2.17 -0.35 16.31
N LEU A 105 -1.15 -1.19 16.54
CA LEU A 105 -0.29 -1.68 15.46
C LEU A 105 -1.12 -2.52 14.49
N ASP A 106 -1.16 -2.12 13.22
CA ASP A 106 -1.82 -2.88 12.17
C ASP A 106 -0.98 -4.10 11.79
N LEU A 107 -1.40 -5.27 12.28
CA LEU A 107 -0.75 -6.55 12.00
C LEU A 107 -1.00 -7.05 10.56
N VAL A 108 -1.67 -6.27 9.72
CA VAL A 108 -1.76 -6.52 8.28
C VAL A 108 -0.57 -5.91 7.55
N ASP A 109 0.04 -4.83 8.05
CA ASP A 109 1.16 -4.18 7.37
C ASP A 109 2.46 -4.98 7.51
N GLU A 110 3.21 -5.11 6.42
CA GLU A 110 4.45 -5.91 6.38
C GLU A 110 5.56 -5.24 7.20
N ASN A 111 5.69 -3.91 7.11
CA ASN A 111 6.68 -3.14 7.88
C ASN A 111 6.40 -3.22 9.39
N ALA A 112 5.11 -3.23 9.75
CA ALA A 112 4.68 -3.37 11.14
C ALA A 112 5.06 -4.75 11.70
N ILE A 113 4.85 -5.82 10.92
CA ILE A 113 5.24 -7.19 11.31
C ILE A 113 6.76 -7.31 11.45
N GLU A 114 7.54 -6.72 10.53
CA GLU A 114 9.02 -6.74 10.58
C GLU A 114 9.58 -5.98 11.79
N SER A 115 8.88 -4.95 12.27
CA SER A 115 9.28 -4.17 13.45
C SER A 115 9.02 -4.88 14.78
N LEU A 116 8.32 -6.03 14.78
CA LEU A 116 7.96 -6.74 15.99
C LEU A 116 9.20 -7.41 16.62
N PRO A 117 9.36 -7.31 17.96
CA PRO A 117 10.37 -8.05 18.70
C PRO A 117 10.21 -9.57 18.52
N ALA A 118 11.31 -10.28 18.29
CA ALA A 118 11.28 -11.74 18.20
C ALA A 118 10.95 -12.42 19.55
N ALA A 119 11.23 -11.74 20.65
CA ALA A 119 10.97 -12.19 22.02
C ALA A 119 10.30 -11.08 22.83
N TRP A 120 9.67 -11.46 23.95
CA TRP A 120 8.96 -10.52 24.81
C TRP A 120 9.92 -9.40 25.30
N PRO A 121 9.61 -8.11 25.13
CA PRO A 121 10.58 -7.03 25.34
C PRO A 121 11.04 -6.83 26.79
N SER A 122 10.21 -7.17 27.76
CA SER A 122 10.47 -6.96 29.18
C SER A 122 11.00 -8.22 29.85
N HIS A 123 12.29 -8.24 30.19
CA HIS A 123 12.93 -9.38 30.89
C HIS A 123 12.26 -9.71 32.23
N LYS A 124 11.78 -8.70 32.98
CA LYS A 124 11.08 -8.91 34.25
C LYS A 124 9.76 -9.66 34.08
N ASP A 125 9.07 -9.41 32.97
CA ASP A 125 7.80 -10.07 32.68
C ASP A 125 8.00 -11.47 32.09
N VAL A 126 9.14 -11.74 31.45
CA VAL A 126 9.52 -13.09 31.02
C VAL A 126 9.70 -14.02 32.22
N ASP A 127 10.34 -13.53 33.29
CA ASP A 127 10.54 -14.31 34.51
C ASP A 127 9.22 -14.52 35.28
N ALA A 128 8.31 -13.53 35.23
CA ALA A 128 7.00 -13.63 35.87
C ALA A 128 5.99 -14.49 35.08
N TYR A 129 6.07 -14.47 33.75
CA TYR A 129 5.10 -15.07 32.83
C TYR A 129 5.80 -15.81 31.66
N PRO A 130 6.48 -16.94 31.94
CA PRO A 130 7.29 -17.64 30.93
C PRO A 130 6.44 -18.30 29.83
N MET A 131 5.22 -18.74 30.15
CA MET A 131 4.34 -19.40 29.18
C MET A 131 3.79 -18.40 28.15
N GLU A 132 3.45 -17.20 28.59
CA GLU A 132 3.00 -16.09 27.76
C GLU A 132 4.12 -15.59 26.85
N ALA A 133 5.36 -15.51 27.35
CA ALA A 133 6.53 -15.16 26.55
C ALA A 133 6.79 -16.19 25.43
N ASN A 134 6.69 -17.48 25.74
CA ASN A 134 6.82 -18.54 24.73
C ASN A 134 5.70 -18.49 23.68
N ARG A 135 4.45 -18.30 24.13
CA ARG A 135 3.30 -18.17 23.22
C ARG A 135 3.46 -16.95 22.30
N TYR A 136 3.93 -15.83 22.83
CA TYR A 136 4.23 -14.65 22.03
C TYR A 136 5.25 -14.99 20.93
N ALA A 137 6.40 -15.57 21.28
CA ALA A 137 7.43 -15.95 20.33
C ALA A 137 6.90 -16.90 19.23
N GLU A 138 6.07 -17.87 19.60
CA GLU A 138 5.41 -18.76 18.63
C GLU A 138 4.48 -18.00 17.68
N THR A 139 3.63 -17.12 18.22
CA THR A 139 2.69 -16.34 17.39
C THR A 139 3.38 -15.35 16.46
N VAL A 140 4.46 -14.69 16.91
CA VAL A 140 5.28 -13.79 16.06
C VAL A 140 5.91 -14.57 14.93
N ARG A 141 6.43 -15.77 15.20
CA ARG A 141 6.97 -16.66 14.17
C ARG A 141 5.91 -17.06 13.15
N GLN A 142 4.73 -17.49 13.60
CA GLN A 142 3.62 -17.82 12.70
C GLN A 142 3.18 -16.62 11.86
N LEU A 143 3.15 -15.42 12.44
CA LEU A 143 2.80 -14.18 11.73
C LEU A 143 3.84 -13.84 10.66
N ALA A 144 5.13 -13.96 10.98
CA ALA A 144 6.22 -13.79 10.03
C ALA A 144 6.11 -14.77 8.85
N ASP A 145 5.88 -16.06 9.12
CA ASP A 145 5.70 -17.09 8.09
C ASP A 145 4.50 -16.79 7.17
N LEU A 146 3.38 -16.34 7.73
CA LEU A 146 2.19 -15.96 6.96
C LEU A 146 2.43 -14.71 6.13
N SER A 147 3.16 -13.72 6.67
CA SER A 147 3.52 -12.50 5.95
C SER A 147 4.41 -12.80 4.73
N GLN A 148 5.37 -13.71 4.89
CA GLN A 148 6.25 -14.17 3.82
C GLN A 148 5.47 -14.89 2.72
N ARG A 149 4.57 -15.83 3.08
CA ARG A 149 3.70 -16.51 2.10
C ARG A 149 2.83 -15.52 1.33
N ARG A 150 2.32 -14.48 2.01
CA ARG A 150 1.52 -13.43 1.37
C ARG A 150 2.37 -12.62 0.39
N LYS A 151 3.62 -12.30 0.72
CA LYS A 151 4.57 -11.60 -0.16
C LYS A 151 4.84 -12.41 -1.42
N GLU A 152 5.13 -13.71 -1.28
CA GLU A 152 5.35 -14.63 -2.40
C GLU A 152 4.14 -14.73 -3.33
N LEU A 153 2.93 -14.83 -2.76
CA LEU A 153 1.69 -14.84 -3.53
C LEU A 153 1.47 -13.53 -4.29
N ARG A 154 1.74 -12.37 -3.66
CA ARG A 154 1.65 -11.06 -4.32
C ARG A 154 2.62 -10.96 -5.50
N GLN A 155 3.87 -11.34 -5.32
CA GLN A 155 4.88 -11.36 -6.40
C GLN A 155 4.47 -12.29 -7.55
N ARG A 156 3.90 -13.46 -7.22
CA ARG A 156 3.40 -14.39 -8.24
C ARG A 156 2.22 -13.80 -9.03
N VAL A 157 1.29 -13.13 -8.36
CA VAL A 157 0.17 -12.42 -9.01
C VAL A 157 0.68 -11.27 -9.88
N GLU A 158 1.66 -10.50 -9.41
CA GLU A 158 2.27 -9.43 -10.19
C GLU A 158 2.98 -9.97 -11.45
N ARG A 159 3.73 -11.08 -11.33
CA ARG A 159 4.30 -11.77 -12.49
C ARG A 159 3.24 -12.20 -13.49
N PHE A 160 2.15 -12.81 -13.03
CA PHE A 160 1.07 -13.22 -13.92
C PHE A 160 0.38 -12.03 -14.58
N ARG A 161 0.17 -10.93 -13.86
CA ARG A 161 -0.37 -9.69 -14.45
C ARG A 161 0.59 -9.06 -15.46
N ALA A 162 1.89 -9.11 -15.22
CA ALA A 162 2.89 -8.63 -16.16
C ALA A 162 2.91 -9.49 -17.45
N LEU A 163 2.83 -10.82 -17.29
CA LEU A 163 2.70 -11.74 -18.42
C LEU A 163 1.39 -11.51 -19.18
N GLU A 164 0.27 -11.36 -18.48
CA GLU A 164 -1.02 -11.04 -19.09
C GLU A 164 -0.93 -9.75 -19.91
N LYS A 165 -0.37 -8.68 -19.35
CA LYS A 165 -0.12 -7.42 -20.09
C LYS A 165 0.78 -7.60 -21.31
N SER A 166 1.78 -8.47 -21.26
CA SER A 166 2.65 -8.76 -22.41
C SER A 166 1.99 -9.63 -23.48
N VAL A 167 1.01 -10.46 -23.09
CA VAL A 167 0.26 -11.34 -23.99
C VAL A 167 -0.93 -10.62 -24.60
N GLU A 168 -1.47 -9.60 -23.93
CA GLU A 168 -2.61 -8.80 -24.40
C GLU A 168 -2.47 -8.29 -25.84
N PRO A 169 -1.31 -7.74 -26.29
CA PRO A 169 -1.12 -7.31 -27.68
C PRO A 169 -1.16 -8.45 -28.70
N PHE A 170 -0.94 -9.69 -28.28
CA PHE A 170 -0.94 -10.89 -29.12
C PHE A 170 -2.27 -11.66 -29.05
N ARG A 171 -3.26 -11.17 -28.29
CA ARG A 171 -4.61 -11.73 -28.29
C ARG A 171 -5.38 -11.24 -29.52
N THR A 172 -5.49 -12.08 -30.55
CA THR A 172 -6.51 -11.93 -31.59
C THR A 172 -7.86 -12.48 -31.15
N THR A 173 -8.94 -12.01 -31.79
CA THR A 173 -10.34 -12.40 -31.53
C THR A 173 -10.62 -13.89 -31.64
N ASP A 174 -9.75 -14.63 -32.33
CA ASP A 174 -9.97 -16.02 -32.71
C ASP A 174 -9.18 -17.01 -31.82
N GLY A 175 -8.42 -16.52 -30.83
CA GLY A 175 -7.71 -17.34 -29.84
C GLY A 175 -6.38 -17.95 -30.29
N VAL A 176 -5.93 -17.69 -31.53
CA VAL A 176 -4.73 -18.30 -32.15
C VAL A 176 -3.49 -17.38 -32.12
N GLY A 177 -3.65 -16.09 -31.81
CA GLY A 177 -2.65 -15.05 -32.09
C GLY A 177 -1.26 -15.19 -31.47
N VAL A 178 -1.11 -15.89 -30.34
CA VAL A 178 0.21 -16.16 -29.77
C VAL A 178 0.96 -17.19 -30.62
N GLN A 179 0.27 -18.18 -31.19
CA GLN A 179 0.90 -19.28 -31.94
C GLN A 179 1.45 -18.84 -33.30
N GLU A 180 0.80 -17.89 -33.97
CA GLU A 180 1.23 -17.37 -35.27
C GLU A 180 2.52 -16.55 -35.18
N ASN A 181 2.80 -15.95 -34.02
CA ASN A 181 3.99 -15.14 -33.76
C ASN A 181 5.14 -15.94 -33.12
N LEU A 182 4.98 -17.25 -32.91
CA LEU A 182 6.07 -18.11 -32.45
C LEU A 182 7.05 -18.38 -33.59
N VAL A 183 8.35 -18.30 -33.28
CA VAL A 183 9.42 -18.74 -34.19
C VAL A 183 9.45 -20.27 -34.18
N THR A 184 8.60 -20.87 -35.00
CA THR A 184 8.63 -22.31 -35.31
C THR A 184 9.49 -22.55 -36.55
N ARG A 185 10.12 -23.73 -36.63
CA ARG A 185 10.81 -24.18 -37.84
C ARG A 185 9.79 -24.30 -38.98
N ASP A 186 10.06 -23.66 -40.11
CA ASP A 186 9.16 -23.44 -41.25
C ASP A 186 7.96 -22.49 -40.98
N GLY A 187 8.05 -21.70 -39.90
CA GLY A 187 7.01 -20.76 -39.48
C GLY A 187 6.89 -19.50 -40.36
N PRO A 188 5.79 -18.74 -40.23
CA PRO A 188 5.57 -17.51 -41.03
C PRO A 188 6.68 -16.47 -40.84
N VAL A 189 7.27 -16.38 -39.64
CA VAL A 189 8.39 -15.48 -39.33
C VAL A 189 9.66 -15.90 -40.08
N GLU A 190 9.96 -17.19 -40.18
CA GLU A 190 11.15 -17.68 -40.89
C GLU A 190 11.05 -17.40 -42.40
N LYS A 191 9.85 -17.55 -42.97
CA LYS A 191 9.56 -17.20 -44.36
C LYS A 191 9.73 -15.70 -44.63
N GLU A 192 9.32 -14.84 -43.70
CA GLU A 192 9.55 -13.40 -43.84
C GLU A 192 11.01 -13.00 -43.63
N LEU A 193 11.74 -13.66 -42.73
CA LEU A 193 13.19 -13.48 -42.60
C LEU A 193 13.94 -13.91 -43.86
N GLU A 194 13.53 -15.01 -44.49
CA GLU A 194 14.10 -15.46 -45.76
C GLU A 194 13.81 -14.46 -46.90
N ARG A 195 12.57 -13.96 -46.99
CA ARG A 195 12.23 -12.88 -47.93
C ARG A 195 13.05 -11.61 -47.69
N MET A 196 13.23 -11.20 -46.44
CA MET A 196 14.09 -10.07 -46.09
C MET A 196 15.55 -10.33 -46.48
N ARG A 197 16.05 -11.55 -46.32
CA ARG A 197 17.43 -11.90 -46.71
C ARG A 197 17.64 -11.79 -48.22
N VAL A 198 16.66 -12.22 -49.01
CA VAL A 198 16.67 -12.06 -50.47
C VAL A 198 16.56 -10.59 -50.87
N LEU A 199 15.68 -9.82 -50.21
CA LEU A 199 15.55 -8.38 -50.44
C LEU A 199 16.84 -7.62 -50.08
N LEU A 200 17.49 -7.95 -48.96
CA LEU A 200 18.78 -7.36 -48.57
C LEU A 200 19.87 -7.69 -49.57
N ALA A 201 19.95 -8.93 -50.07
CA ALA A 201 20.91 -9.28 -51.11
C ALA A 201 20.67 -8.46 -52.40
N ARG A 202 19.40 -8.24 -52.75
CA ARG A 202 19.02 -7.43 -53.91
C ARG A 202 19.30 -5.94 -53.72
N VAL A 203 19.06 -5.41 -52.52
CA VAL A 203 19.35 -4.01 -52.17
C VAL A 203 20.86 -3.78 -52.11
N VAL A 204 21.63 -4.70 -51.54
CA VAL A 204 23.11 -4.64 -51.57
C VAL A 204 23.62 -4.67 -53.01
N GLY A 205 23.07 -5.54 -53.87
CA GLY A 205 23.39 -5.56 -55.29
C GLY A 205 23.06 -4.23 -55.99
N ARG A 206 21.86 -3.70 -55.79
CA ARG A 206 21.43 -2.39 -56.33
C ARG A 206 22.22 -1.21 -55.78
N VAL A 207 22.68 -1.26 -54.53
CA VAL A 207 23.52 -0.23 -53.92
C VAL A 207 24.97 -0.34 -54.41
N SER A 208 25.46 -1.53 -54.72
CA SER A 208 26.75 -1.69 -55.44
C SER A 208 26.69 -1.26 -56.91
N GLU A 209 25.49 -1.23 -57.50
CA GLU A 209 25.23 -0.72 -58.86
C GLU A 209 24.99 0.80 -58.90
N LEU A 210 24.82 1.47 -57.75
CA LEU A 210 24.83 2.93 -57.72
C LEU A 210 26.24 3.40 -58.09
N PRO A 211 26.41 4.24 -59.14
CA PRO A 211 27.71 4.76 -59.50
C PRO A 211 28.24 5.58 -58.33
N ASN A 212 29.27 5.06 -57.66
CA ASN A 212 30.07 5.85 -56.76
C ASN A 212 30.78 6.90 -57.64
N PRO A 213 30.56 8.22 -57.46
CA PRO A 213 31.13 9.23 -58.35
C PRO A 213 32.67 9.31 -58.30
N ASP A 214 33.30 8.58 -57.38
CA ASP A 214 34.76 8.48 -57.29
C ASP A 214 35.18 7.01 -57.37
N ALA A 215 35.52 6.56 -58.57
CA ALA A 215 36.39 5.39 -58.74
C ALA A 215 37.72 5.86 -59.32
N PRO A 216 38.82 5.39 -58.73
CA PRO A 216 39.74 4.58 -59.52
C PRO A 216 39.92 3.19 -58.91
N GLN A 217 40.28 2.30 -59.83
CA GLN A 217 40.45 0.86 -59.69
C GLN A 217 41.40 0.47 -58.55
N ASP A 218 40.97 -0.46 -57.69
CA ASP A 218 41.86 -1.52 -57.22
C ASP A 218 41.05 -2.77 -56.83
N SER A 219 41.53 -3.92 -57.30
CA SER A 219 41.01 -5.25 -57.03
C SER A 219 41.32 -5.65 -55.57
N GLY A 220 40.55 -5.11 -54.62
CA GLY A 220 40.64 -5.50 -53.21
C GLY A 220 39.64 -6.60 -52.87
N ARG A 221 40.09 -7.85 -52.76
CA ARG A 221 39.38 -8.89 -52.01
C ARG A 221 39.10 -8.35 -50.61
N VAL A 222 37.84 -8.06 -50.29
CA VAL A 222 37.44 -7.72 -48.92
C VAL A 222 37.61 -8.97 -48.05
N GLU A 223 38.66 -9.00 -47.24
CA GLU A 223 38.92 -10.10 -46.31
C GLU A 223 37.85 -10.13 -45.21
N LEU A 224 36.87 -11.01 -45.36
CA LEU A 224 35.78 -11.25 -44.42
C LEU A 224 36.26 -11.55 -42.99
N ASN A 225 37.48 -12.08 -42.85
CA ASN A 225 38.12 -12.34 -41.56
C ASN A 225 38.48 -11.04 -40.82
N ALA A 226 38.89 -9.98 -41.53
CA ALA A 226 39.19 -8.69 -40.94
C ALA A 226 37.93 -7.99 -40.42
N LEU A 227 36.81 -8.11 -41.15
CA LEU A 227 35.50 -7.61 -40.71
C LEU A 227 34.94 -8.41 -39.53
N ALA A 228 35.12 -9.73 -39.51
CA ALA A 228 34.73 -10.57 -38.38
C ALA A 228 35.53 -10.24 -37.11
N ALA A 229 36.84 -10.00 -37.24
CA ALA A 229 37.69 -9.58 -36.14
C ALA A 229 37.32 -8.18 -35.61
N ALA A 230 37.04 -7.23 -36.50
CA ALA A 230 36.59 -5.89 -36.13
C ALA A 230 35.24 -5.94 -35.39
N ARG A 231 34.29 -6.77 -35.87
CA ARG A 231 32.99 -6.96 -35.23
C ARG A 231 33.11 -7.62 -33.85
N LYS A 232 34.00 -8.60 -33.71
CA LYS A 232 34.24 -9.26 -32.41
C LYS A 232 34.81 -8.27 -31.39
N LYS A 233 35.78 -7.45 -31.78
CA LYS A 233 36.35 -6.40 -30.92
C LYS A 233 35.30 -5.39 -30.46
N HIS A 234 34.40 -5.00 -31.36
CA HIS A 234 33.32 -4.05 -31.05
C HIS A 234 32.23 -4.64 -30.13
N ILE A 235 32.02 -5.96 -30.20
CA ILE A 235 31.11 -6.69 -29.30
C ILE A 235 31.76 -6.85 -27.92
N GLU A 236 33.06 -7.16 -27.85
CA GLU A 236 33.81 -7.24 -26.59
C GLU A 236 33.86 -5.88 -25.88
N GLU A 237 34.02 -4.79 -26.63
CA GLU A 237 33.96 -3.41 -26.09
C GLU A 237 32.57 -3.05 -25.56
N PHE A 238 31.50 -3.46 -26.23
CA PHE A 238 30.13 -3.26 -25.76
C PHE A 238 29.80 -4.08 -24.51
N LEU A 239 30.30 -5.32 -24.43
CA LEU A 239 30.11 -6.18 -23.25
C LEU A 239 30.94 -5.73 -22.04
N ALA A 240 32.02 -4.99 -22.27
CA ALA A 240 32.87 -4.40 -21.22
C ALA A 240 32.35 -3.03 -20.72
N ASP A 241 31.33 -2.44 -21.37
CA ASP A 241 30.76 -1.17 -20.95
C ASP A 241 29.85 -1.36 -19.71
N GLY A 242 30.39 -1.04 -18.54
CA GLY A 242 29.70 -1.12 -17.24
C GLY A 242 28.50 -0.17 -17.08
N ARG A 243 28.16 0.64 -18.11
CA ARG A 243 26.91 1.40 -18.15
C ARG A 243 25.71 0.56 -18.62
N VAL A 244 25.96 -0.50 -19.39
CA VAL A 244 24.91 -1.34 -19.99
C VAL A 244 24.60 -2.56 -19.12
N PHE A 245 25.61 -3.09 -18.41
CA PHE A 245 25.46 -4.18 -17.45
C PHE A 245 26.01 -3.76 -16.07
N PRO A 246 25.20 -3.09 -15.23
CA PRO A 246 25.58 -2.84 -13.85
C PRO A 246 25.58 -4.17 -13.06
N SER A 247 26.68 -4.41 -12.34
CA SER A 247 26.90 -5.55 -11.44
C SER A 247 25.88 -5.64 -10.31
#